data_AF-A0A2A2YEW6-F1
#
_entry.id   AF-A0A2A2YEW6-F1
#
_cell.length_a   1.000
_cell.length_b   1.000
_cell.length_c   1.000
_cell.angle_alpha   90.00
_cell.angle_beta   90.00
_cell.angle_gamma   90.00
#
_symmetry.space_group_name_H-M   'P 1'
#
loop_
_entity.id
_entity.type
_entity.pdbx_description
1 polymer ?
#
loop_
_entity_poly.entity_id
_entity_poly.type
_entity_poly.pdbx_seq_one_letter_code
_entity_poly.pdbx_strand_id
1 'polypeptide(L)'
;MRKARWLAPWKDSQVKPAIYHCISRVVDRRFVFGDIEREQFRSYMRMYENFSGIRVLAYCVMSNHIHLLLEIPPMPEGGLSDEQLLQRLRAIYNTATVAEVELQLIAARTKGLSTMADEIHQRYTYRMHNLSQYMKTVMQRMTQWYNRQNERSGTLWEERFKSVIVEIGIAARMMAAYIDLNPVRAGMVTDPADYHWSSYGEAIGGGKKGNGKKAREGLVRACMSHRGVEFDATKWSEVAKTYRKLLGLALERKSGAAHTQVSAYKAQRLAEVTRKSLQQPQKPDSNHAQKQVNDSVLPELKMAEMLGHRIRYFSDGAVIGSKVFVNEAFALAREKFSAHRKDGARKMRGAAEAAAGILWSARDLRLKVAMAQN
;
A
#
# COMPACT_ATOMS: atom_id res chain seq x y z
N MET A 1 13.55 -24.75 10.57
CA MET A 1 13.85 -23.30 10.66
C MET A 1 13.05 -22.51 9.62
N ARG A 2 12.40 -21.42 10.04
CA ARG A 2 11.67 -20.52 9.13
C ARG A 2 12.69 -19.79 8.25
N LYS A 3 12.64 -19.94 6.92
CA LYS A 3 13.59 -19.24 6.01
C LYS A 3 13.50 -17.73 6.22
N ALA A 4 14.65 -17.06 6.23
CA ALA A 4 14.73 -15.61 6.33
C ALA A 4 13.90 -14.95 5.23
N ARG A 5 13.22 -13.85 5.60
CA ARG A 5 12.34 -13.12 4.68
C ARG A 5 13.13 -12.59 3.48
N TRP A 6 12.54 -12.69 2.31
CA TRP A 6 13.07 -12.02 1.13
C TRP A 6 12.76 -10.53 1.24
N LEU A 7 13.80 -9.74 1.49
CA LEU A 7 13.76 -8.29 1.43
C LEU A 7 14.13 -7.84 0.01
N ALA A 8 13.64 -6.67 -0.40
CA ALA A 8 14.03 -6.09 -1.68
C ALA A 8 15.56 -5.99 -1.73
N PRO A 9 16.20 -6.35 -2.85
CA PRO A 9 17.65 -6.25 -2.96
C PRO A 9 18.20 -4.85 -2.67
N TRP A 10 17.43 -3.83 -3.01
CA TRP A 10 17.77 -2.42 -2.76
C TRP A 10 17.20 -1.88 -1.43
N LYS A 11 16.89 -2.75 -0.47
CA LYS A 11 16.37 -2.32 0.85
C LYS A 11 17.29 -1.32 1.58
N ASP A 12 18.60 -1.38 1.30
CA ASP A 12 19.64 -0.52 1.89
C ASP A 12 20.21 0.44 0.82
N SER A 13 19.55 0.60 -0.32
CA SER A 13 19.96 1.56 -1.35
C SER A 13 19.84 2.97 -0.79
N GLN A 14 20.79 3.84 -1.16
CA GLN A 14 20.75 5.28 -0.85
C GLN A 14 19.91 6.09 -1.85
N VAL A 15 19.46 5.48 -2.95
CA VAL A 15 18.78 6.19 -4.04
C VAL A 15 17.42 5.58 -4.36
N LYS A 16 17.31 4.23 -4.37
CA LYS A 16 16.11 3.53 -4.80
C LYS A 16 15.21 3.17 -3.60
N PRO A 17 13.97 3.69 -3.52
CA PRO A 17 13.05 3.28 -2.48
C PRO A 17 12.59 1.82 -2.68
N ALA A 18 12.23 1.15 -1.60
CA ALA A 18 11.67 -0.19 -1.63
C ALA A 18 10.18 -0.16 -1.25
N ILE A 19 9.32 -0.77 -2.07
CA ILE A 19 7.88 -0.86 -1.79
C ILE A 19 7.50 -2.30 -1.41
N TYR A 20 6.70 -2.44 -0.36
CA TYR A 20 6.21 -3.72 0.13
C TYR A 20 4.73 -3.68 0.42
N HIS A 21 3.99 -4.65 -0.12
CA HIS A 21 2.67 -4.98 0.40
C HIS A 21 2.84 -5.90 1.60
N CYS A 22 2.43 -5.44 2.78
CA CYS A 22 2.52 -6.15 4.05
C CYS A 22 1.14 -6.59 4.53
N ILE A 23 1.05 -7.81 5.04
CA ILE A 23 -0.21 -8.40 5.50
C ILE A 23 0.02 -9.04 6.87
N SER A 24 -0.86 -8.76 7.82
CA SER A 24 -0.87 -9.44 9.12
C SER A 24 -2.29 -9.85 9.47
N ARG A 25 -2.44 -10.98 10.16
CA ARG A 25 -3.72 -11.59 10.51
C ARG A 25 -3.79 -11.92 11.99
N VAL A 26 -4.98 -11.79 12.55
CA VAL A 26 -5.27 -12.06 13.96
C VAL A 26 -5.33 -13.56 14.21
N VAL A 27 -4.85 -13.99 15.39
CA VAL A 27 -4.87 -15.40 15.83
C VAL A 27 -6.26 -16.02 15.69
N ASP A 28 -6.29 -17.27 15.22
CA ASP A 28 -7.50 -18.05 14.89
C ASP A 28 -8.45 -17.36 13.91
N ARG A 29 -7.94 -16.37 13.17
CA ARG A 29 -8.69 -15.55 12.22
C ARG A 29 -9.91 -14.86 12.83
N ARG A 30 -9.92 -14.67 14.16
CA ARG A 30 -11.04 -14.06 14.88
C ARG A 30 -11.29 -12.63 14.41
N PHE A 31 -12.57 -12.26 14.35
CA PHE A 31 -13.00 -10.93 13.93
C PHE A 31 -12.96 -9.99 15.13
N VAL A 32 -11.76 -9.54 15.46
CA VAL A 32 -11.53 -8.66 16.63
C VAL A 32 -11.51 -7.18 16.29
N PHE A 33 -11.38 -6.82 15.01
CA PHE A 33 -11.34 -5.43 14.57
C PHE A 33 -12.75 -4.91 14.29
N GLY A 34 -13.37 -4.30 15.30
CA GLY A 34 -14.50 -3.40 15.16
C GLY A 34 -14.05 -1.98 14.82
N ASP A 35 -14.97 -1.03 14.87
CA ASP A 35 -14.72 0.34 14.40
C ASP A 35 -13.68 1.07 15.28
N ILE A 36 -13.74 0.85 16.59
CA ILE A 36 -12.80 1.41 17.57
C ILE A 36 -11.40 0.84 17.34
N GLU A 37 -11.27 -0.48 17.17
CA GLU A 37 -9.98 -1.13 16.94
C GLU A 37 -9.38 -0.73 15.59
N ARG A 38 -10.22 -0.59 14.56
CA ARG A 38 -9.78 -0.15 13.23
C ARG A 38 -9.27 1.29 13.26
N GLU A 39 -9.98 2.16 13.97
CA GLU A 39 -9.58 3.53 14.21
C GLU A 39 -8.24 3.59 14.98
N GLN A 40 -8.13 2.84 16.07
CA GLN A 40 -6.92 2.79 16.87
C GLN A 40 -5.71 2.28 16.07
N PHE A 41 -5.92 1.25 15.23
CA PHE A 41 -4.87 0.76 14.35
C PHE A 41 -4.42 1.83 13.36
N ARG A 42 -5.38 2.53 12.72
CA ARG A 42 -5.06 3.64 11.81
C ARG A 42 -4.26 4.72 12.52
N SER A 43 -4.66 5.11 13.72
CA SER A 43 -3.96 6.10 14.55
C SER A 43 -2.49 5.68 14.79
N TYR A 44 -2.23 4.45 15.23
CA TYR A 44 -0.85 3.96 15.39
C TYR A 44 -0.09 3.92 14.06
N MET A 45 -0.71 3.45 12.98
CA MET A 45 -0.08 3.40 11.67
C MET A 45 0.40 4.80 11.22
N ARG A 46 -0.44 5.84 11.35
CA ARG A 46 -0.11 7.22 10.99
C ARG A 46 0.90 7.87 11.94
N MET A 47 0.78 7.60 13.24
CA MET A 47 1.72 8.07 14.25
C MET A 47 3.14 7.56 13.96
N TYR A 48 3.27 6.26 13.69
CA TYR A 48 4.56 5.65 13.38
C TYR A 48 5.04 5.91 11.95
N GLU A 49 4.15 6.26 11.01
CA GLU A 49 4.53 6.77 9.68
C GLU A 49 5.35 8.06 9.86
N ASN A 50 4.84 9.01 10.66
CA ASN A 50 5.51 10.28 10.94
C ASN A 50 6.84 10.11 11.69
N PHE A 51 6.96 9.10 12.57
CA PHE A 51 8.20 8.81 13.30
C PHE A 51 9.26 8.11 12.43
N SER A 52 8.86 7.10 11.64
CA SER A 52 9.81 6.14 11.07
C SER A 52 10.44 6.58 9.75
N GLY A 53 9.86 7.56 9.05
CA GLY A 53 10.25 7.90 7.68
C GLY A 53 9.77 6.89 6.62
N ILE A 54 9.06 5.83 7.03
CA ILE A 54 8.28 4.99 6.11
C ILE A 54 7.05 5.78 5.67
N ARG A 55 6.63 5.56 4.43
CA ARG A 55 5.47 6.21 3.85
C ARG A 55 4.37 5.18 3.55
N VAL A 56 3.14 5.45 3.98
CA VAL A 56 1.99 4.57 3.74
C VAL A 56 1.32 4.98 2.43
N LEU A 57 1.54 4.20 1.38
CA LEU A 57 0.98 4.47 0.05
C LEU A 57 -0.50 4.10 -0.03
N ALA A 58 -0.87 2.95 0.53
CA ALA A 58 -2.23 2.47 0.61
C ALA A 58 -2.39 1.56 1.84
N TYR A 59 -3.60 1.42 2.36
CA TYR A 59 -3.90 0.53 3.47
C TYR A 59 -5.37 0.13 3.48
N CYS A 60 -5.67 -0.98 4.15
CA CYS A 60 -7.01 -1.38 4.52
C CYS A 60 -6.97 -2.21 5.80
N VAL A 61 -7.75 -1.80 6.81
CA VAL A 61 -7.91 -2.55 8.08
C VAL A 61 -9.21 -3.33 8.00
N MET A 62 -9.12 -4.67 7.86
CA MET A 62 -10.28 -5.58 7.82
C MET A 62 -10.62 -6.07 9.23
N SER A 63 -11.73 -6.79 9.38
CA SER A 63 -12.19 -7.30 10.68
C SER A 63 -11.23 -8.29 11.38
N ASN A 64 -10.32 -8.92 10.65
CA ASN A 64 -9.35 -9.89 11.22
C ASN A 64 -7.95 -9.84 10.62
N HIS A 65 -7.68 -8.90 9.71
CA HIS A 65 -6.37 -8.75 9.09
C HIS A 65 -6.18 -7.34 8.57
N ILE A 66 -4.93 -6.98 8.31
CA ILE A 66 -4.54 -5.69 7.78
C ILE A 66 -3.78 -5.86 6.47
N HIS A 67 -3.91 -4.87 5.61
CA HIS A 67 -3.15 -4.72 4.38
C HIS A 67 -2.49 -3.34 4.37
N LEU A 68 -1.17 -3.28 4.21
CA LEU A 68 -0.41 -2.03 4.12
C LEU A 68 0.50 -2.06 2.89
N LEU A 69 0.43 -1.05 2.01
CA LEU A 69 1.42 -0.80 0.97
C LEU A 69 2.37 0.27 1.48
N LEU A 70 3.60 -0.13 1.79
CA LEU A 70 4.59 0.71 2.46
C LEU A 70 5.75 0.99 1.49
N GLU A 71 6.09 2.25 1.33
CA GLU A 71 7.33 2.70 0.71
C GLU A 71 8.36 2.98 1.81
N ILE A 72 9.57 2.46 1.64
CA ILE A 72 10.72 2.72 2.48
C ILE A 72 11.70 3.53 1.63
N PRO A 73 11.71 4.87 1.79
CA PRO A 73 12.72 5.71 1.18
C PRO A 73 14.12 5.37 1.74
N PRO A 74 15.19 5.63 0.98
CA PRO A 74 16.54 5.61 1.52
C PRO A 74 16.66 6.52 2.75
N MET A 75 17.52 6.14 3.70
CA MET A 75 17.99 7.10 4.70
C MET A 75 18.81 8.18 3.96
N PRO A 76 18.66 9.48 4.27
CA PRO A 76 19.51 10.50 3.69
C PRO A 76 21.00 10.22 3.96
N GLU A 77 21.85 10.62 3.04
CA GLU A 77 23.30 10.55 3.23
C GLU A 77 23.70 11.36 4.47
N GLY A 78 24.53 10.78 5.33
CA GLY A 78 24.88 11.37 6.64
C GLY A 78 23.81 11.22 7.74
N GLY A 79 22.67 10.58 7.45
CA GLY A 79 21.60 10.36 8.43
C GLY A 79 20.62 11.54 8.53
N LEU A 80 19.96 11.66 9.68
CA LEU A 80 19.03 12.77 9.93
C LEU A 80 19.77 13.92 10.61
N SER A 81 19.36 15.16 10.32
CA SER A 81 19.76 16.29 11.17
C SER A 81 19.11 16.19 12.56
N ASP A 82 19.69 16.86 13.55
CA ASP A 82 19.14 16.93 14.91
C ASP A 82 17.68 17.44 14.89
N GLU A 83 17.39 18.45 14.06
CA GLU A 83 16.03 18.99 13.87
C GLU A 83 15.07 17.95 13.29
N GLN A 84 15.48 17.22 12.24
CA GLN A 84 14.68 16.18 11.63
C GLN A 84 14.40 15.02 12.60
N LEU A 85 15.39 14.63 13.40
CA LEU A 85 15.22 13.63 14.43
C LEU A 85 14.20 14.10 15.48
N LEU A 86 14.37 15.29 16.05
CA LEU A 86 13.46 15.84 17.06
C LEU A 86 12.04 15.97 16.52
N GLN A 87 11.88 16.42 15.27
CA GLN A 87 10.56 16.51 14.62
C GLN A 87 9.89 15.14 14.50
N ARG A 88 10.64 14.09 14.18
CA ARG A 88 10.12 12.72 14.16
C ARG A 88 9.80 12.19 15.55
N LEU A 89 10.59 12.53 16.57
CA LEU A 89 10.34 12.10 17.96
C LEU A 89 9.02 12.65 18.51
N ARG A 90 8.67 13.90 18.18
CA ARG A 90 7.40 14.53 18.56
C ARG A 90 6.16 13.75 18.10
N ALA A 91 6.29 12.87 17.10
CA ALA A 91 5.18 12.05 16.65
C ALA A 91 4.77 10.98 17.68
N ILE A 92 5.68 10.47 18.51
CA ILE A 92 5.41 9.34 19.44
C ILE A 92 5.84 9.60 20.89
N TYR A 93 6.65 10.63 21.14
CA TYR A 93 7.12 11.01 22.47
C TYR A 93 6.47 12.31 22.93
N ASN A 94 6.34 12.45 24.25
CA ASN A 94 5.82 13.67 24.86
C ASN A 94 6.87 14.81 24.79
N THR A 95 6.42 16.03 25.02
CA THR A 95 7.25 17.25 24.94
C THR A 95 8.46 17.21 25.87
N ALA A 96 8.30 16.68 27.10
CA ALA A 96 9.38 16.62 28.07
C ALA A 96 10.52 15.70 27.60
N THR A 97 10.18 14.50 27.10
CA THR A 97 11.16 13.56 26.55
C THR A 97 11.89 14.15 25.33
N VAL A 98 11.17 14.85 24.45
CA VAL A 98 11.81 15.48 23.27
C VAL A 98 12.75 16.61 23.70
N ALA A 99 12.34 17.45 24.65
CA ALA A 99 13.17 18.53 25.17
C ALA A 99 14.44 18.01 25.85
N GLU A 100 14.33 16.88 26.58
CA GLU A 100 15.50 16.23 27.18
C GLU A 100 16.50 15.76 26.12
N VAL A 101 16.02 15.15 25.03
CA VAL A 101 16.88 14.72 23.91
C VAL A 101 17.52 15.91 23.22
N GLU A 102 16.78 16.99 23.01
CA GLU A 102 17.29 18.23 22.43
C GLU A 102 18.42 18.83 23.27
N LEU A 103 18.25 18.89 24.59
CA LEU A 103 19.31 19.34 25.50
C LEU A 103 20.55 18.42 25.47
N GLN A 104 20.36 17.09 25.41
CA GLN A 104 21.47 16.15 25.28
C GLN A 104 22.25 16.37 23.97
N LEU A 105 21.55 16.57 22.85
CA LEU A 105 22.17 16.84 21.56
C LEU A 105 22.93 18.17 21.57
N ILE A 106 22.31 19.26 22.04
CA ILE A 106 22.95 20.57 22.16
C ILE A 106 24.22 20.46 23.02
N ALA A 107 24.15 19.81 24.17
CA ALA A 107 25.30 19.64 25.06
C ALA A 107 26.44 18.85 24.40
N ALA A 108 26.12 17.78 23.67
CA ALA A 108 27.11 16.99 22.94
C ALA A 108 27.77 17.80 21.82
N ARG A 109 26.98 18.52 21.01
CA ARG A 109 27.47 19.35 19.90
C ARG A 109 28.34 20.51 20.38
N THR A 110 27.92 21.23 21.41
CA THR A 110 28.68 22.36 22.00
C THR A 110 30.04 21.93 22.57
N LYS A 111 30.12 20.70 23.12
CA LYS A 111 31.37 20.13 23.64
C LYS A 111 32.22 19.45 22.56
N GLY A 112 31.80 19.45 21.29
CA GLY A 112 32.50 18.75 20.21
C GLY A 112 32.48 17.21 20.33
N LEU A 113 31.56 16.64 21.13
CA LEU A 113 31.47 15.20 21.38
C LEU A 113 30.65 14.51 20.30
N SER A 114 31.21 14.39 19.09
CA SER A 114 30.53 13.79 17.92
C SER A 114 30.00 12.38 18.19
N THR A 115 30.82 11.50 18.77
CA THR A 115 30.42 10.11 19.11
C THR A 115 29.18 10.06 20.00
N MET A 116 29.11 10.93 21.01
CA MET A 116 27.96 10.99 21.92
C MET A 116 26.70 11.44 21.18
N ALA A 117 26.82 12.42 20.28
CA ALA A 117 25.69 12.85 19.45
C ALA A 117 25.19 11.71 18.54
N ASP A 118 26.11 10.96 17.94
CA ASP A 118 25.79 9.83 17.07
C ASP A 118 25.12 8.68 17.85
N GLU A 119 25.56 8.40 19.08
CA GLU A 119 24.91 7.44 19.99
C GLU A 119 23.49 7.87 20.37
N ILE A 120 23.27 9.16 20.63
CA ILE A 120 21.93 9.71 20.89
C ILE A 120 21.04 9.51 19.66
N HIS A 121 21.55 9.79 18.45
CA HIS A 121 20.83 9.52 17.21
C HIS A 121 20.48 8.05 17.07
N GLN A 122 21.46 7.16 17.22
CA GLN A 122 21.33 5.72 17.02
C GLN A 122 20.29 5.10 17.96
N ARG A 123 20.13 5.63 19.18
CA ARG A 123 19.08 5.24 20.15
C ARG A 123 17.69 5.27 19.53
N TYR A 124 17.45 6.14 18.56
CA TYR A 124 16.14 6.33 17.92
C TYR A 124 16.10 5.88 16.47
N THR A 125 17.14 6.18 15.69
CA THR A 125 17.15 5.99 14.23
C THR A 125 17.19 4.52 13.80
N TYR A 126 17.57 3.59 14.68
CA TYR A 126 17.54 2.14 14.37
C TYR A 126 16.14 1.63 13.97
N ARG A 127 15.07 2.33 14.37
CA ARG A 127 13.67 2.02 14.01
C ARG A 127 13.19 2.74 12.75
N MET A 128 13.97 3.67 12.23
CA MET A 128 13.61 4.49 11.08
C MET A 128 14.09 3.83 9.78
N HIS A 129 13.37 4.06 8.69
CA HIS A 129 13.66 3.47 7.38
C HIS A 129 13.79 1.94 7.41
N ASN A 130 13.18 1.28 8.41
CA ASN A 130 13.27 -0.15 8.63
C ASN A 130 11.89 -0.78 8.72
N LEU A 131 11.50 -1.48 7.66
CA LEU A 131 10.21 -2.15 7.54
C LEU A 131 9.90 -3.11 8.68
N SER A 132 10.91 -3.83 9.16
CA SER A 132 10.73 -4.83 10.22
C SER A 132 10.45 -4.16 11.56
N GLN A 133 11.16 -3.07 11.87
CA GLN A 133 10.96 -2.32 13.10
C GLN A 133 9.62 -1.58 13.09
N TYR A 134 9.24 -0.98 11.97
CA TYR A 134 7.93 -0.34 11.81
C TYR A 134 6.78 -1.31 12.07
N MET A 135 6.74 -2.43 11.33
CA MET A 135 5.67 -3.42 11.47
C MET A 135 5.65 -4.04 12.87
N LYS A 136 6.81 -4.39 13.43
CA LYS A 136 6.91 -4.88 14.81
C LYS A 136 6.28 -3.89 15.78
N THR A 137 6.63 -2.61 15.67
CA THR A 137 6.19 -1.58 16.60
C THR A 137 4.69 -1.35 16.49
N VAL A 138 4.14 -1.12 15.28
CA VAL A 138 2.69 -0.91 15.09
C VAL A 138 1.87 -2.11 15.58
N MET A 139 2.29 -3.33 15.23
CA MET A 139 1.61 -4.56 15.66
C MET A 139 1.69 -4.77 17.18
N GLN A 140 2.82 -4.45 17.81
CA GLN A 140 2.99 -4.57 19.26
C GLN A 140 2.13 -3.54 20.00
N ARG A 141 2.08 -2.29 19.53
CA ARG A 141 1.23 -1.24 20.12
C ARG A 141 -0.25 -1.60 20.03
N MET A 142 -0.70 -2.12 18.89
CA MET A 142 -2.07 -2.63 18.77
C MET A 142 -2.33 -3.79 19.74
N THR A 143 -1.39 -4.73 19.87
CA THR A 143 -1.53 -5.86 20.80
C THR A 143 -1.65 -5.38 22.24
N GLN A 144 -0.76 -4.47 22.68
CA GLN A 144 -0.76 -3.92 24.03
C GLN A 144 -2.07 -3.18 24.34
N TRP A 145 -2.52 -2.33 23.42
CA TRP A 145 -3.76 -1.59 23.58
C TRP A 145 -4.95 -2.54 23.64
N TYR A 146 -5.08 -3.47 22.69
CA TYR A 146 -6.21 -4.41 22.62
C TYR A 146 -6.28 -5.29 23.87
N ASN A 147 -5.13 -5.82 24.30
CA ASN A 147 -5.03 -6.62 25.52
C ASN A 147 -5.46 -5.82 26.76
N ARG A 148 -5.05 -4.55 26.87
CA ARG A 148 -5.50 -3.67 27.97
C ARG A 148 -7.01 -3.42 27.94
N GLN A 149 -7.59 -3.16 26.77
CA GLN A 149 -9.03 -2.88 26.65
C GLN A 149 -9.92 -4.10 26.92
N ASN A 150 -9.38 -5.31 26.75
CA ASN A 150 -10.14 -6.56 26.84
C ASN A 150 -9.66 -7.47 27.99
N GLU A 151 -8.91 -6.93 28.95
CA GLU A 151 -8.35 -7.67 30.10
C GLU A 151 -7.65 -8.97 29.69
N ARG A 152 -6.97 -8.94 28.54
CA ARG A 152 -6.34 -10.11 27.90
C ARG A 152 -4.83 -10.03 28.04
N SER A 153 -4.17 -11.17 27.94
CA SER A 153 -2.73 -11.28 27.74
C SER A 153 -2.41 -12.11 26.48
N GLY A 154 -1.14 -12.16 26.08
CA GLY A 154 -0.68 -12.95 24.93
C GLY A 154 -0.74 -12.24 23.56
N THR A 155 -0.52 -12.99 22.49
CA THR A 155 -0.33 -12.47 21.12
C THR A 155 -1.66 -12.17 20.42
N LEU A 156 -1.75 -11.03 19.74
CA LEU A 156 -2.91 -10.71 18.89
C LEU A 156 -2.80 -11.30 17.47
N TRP A 157 -1.57 -11.47 16.98
CA TRP A 157 -1.27 -11.80 15.58
C TRP A 157 -0.80 -13.25 15.43
N GLU A 158 -1.24 -13.95 14.37
CA GLU A 158 -0.90 -15.37 14.10
C GLU A 158 0.61 -15.58 13.98
N GLU A 159 1.25 -14.70 13.23
CA GLU A 159 2.65 -14.81 12.86
C GLU A 159 3.25 -13.43 12.65
N ARG A 160 4.55 -13.39 12.38
CA ARG A 160 5.14 -12.20 11.77
C ARG A 160 4.44 -11.91 10.45
N PHE A 161 4.23 -10.62 10.16
CA PHE A 161 3.64 -10.17 8.90
C PHE A 161 4.30 -10.78 7.65
N LYS A 162 3.48 -11.08 6.65
CA LYS A 162 3.90 -11.43 5.30
C LYS A 162 4.27 -10.18 4.51
N SER A 163 5.06 -10.35 3.45
CA SER A 163 5.20 -9.29 2.47
C SER A 163 5.50 -9.73 1.06
N VAL A 164 5.05 -8.90 0.12
CA VAL A 164 5.41 -8.96 -1.30
C VAL A 164 6.20 -7.69 -1.65
N ILE A 165 7.35 -7.82 -2.29
CA ILE A 165 8.11 -6.69 -2.87
C ILE A 165 7.36 -6.21 -4.12
N VAL A 166 7.14 -4.91 -4.25
CA VAL A 166 6.32 -4.33 -5.32
C VAL A 166 7.16 -3.31 -6.11
N GLU A 167 7.08 -3.37 -7.43
CA GLU A 167 7.67 -2.34 -8.30
C GLU A 167 6.87 -1.04 -8.24
N ILE A 168 7.56 0.10 -8.39
CA ILE A 168 6.93 1.40 -8.62
C ILE A 168 6.09 1.40 -9.91
N GLY A 169 5.18 2.38 -10.04
CA GLY A 169 4.33 2.49 -11.22
C GLY A 169 3.16 1.50 -11.23
N ILE A 170 3.02 0.70 -12.30
CA ILE A 170 1.82 -0.12 -12.54
C ILE A 170 1.58 -1.10 -11.38
N ALA A 171 2.62 -1.80 -10.90
CA ALA A 171 2.45 -2.79 -9.83
C ALA A 171 2.00 -2.13 -8.51
N ALA A 172 2.59 -1.01 -8.11
CA ALA A 172 2.18 -0.24 -6.94
C ALA A 172 0.72 0.25 -7.04
N ARG A 173 0.34 0.82 -8.19
CA ARG A 173 -1.04 1.28 -8.44
C ARG A 173 -2.06 0.15 -8.36
N MET A 174 -1.78 -0.99 -9.00
CA MET A 174 -2.67 -2.15 -8.97
C MET A 174 -2.76 -2.77 -7.58
N MET A 175 -1.65 -2.79 -6.84
CA MET A 175 -1.63 -3.25 -5.46
C MET A 175 -2.45 -2.34 -4.54
N ALA A 176 -2.31 -1.02 -4.67
CA ALA A 176 -3.12 -0.06 -3.94
C ALA A 176 -4.62 -0.26 -4.20
N ALA A 177 -5.02 -0.36 -5.47
CA ALA A 177 -6.43 -0.57 -5.83
C ALA A 177 -6.95 -1.93 -5.33
N TYR A 178 -6.14 -2.98 -5.39
CA TYR A 178 -6.47 -4.26 -4.78
C TYR A 178 -6.71 -4.12 -3.28
N ILE A 179 -5.86 -3.37 -2.58
CA ILE A 179 -5.99 -3.14 -1.14
C ILE A 179 -7.31 -2.46 -0.81
N ASP A 180 -7.63 -1.35 -1.50
CA ASP A 180 -8.86 -0.57 -1.28
C ASP A 180 -10.15 -1.33 -1.68
N LEU A 181 -10.06 -2.33 -2.55
CA LEU A 181 -11.19 -3.19 -2.92
C LEU A 181 -11.42 -4.37 -1.97
N ASN A 182 -10.58 -4.58 -0.94
CA ASN A 182 -10.80 -5.68 0.01
C ASN A 182 -12.16 -5.62 0.73
N PRO A 183 -12.62 -4.46 1.24
CA PRO A 183 -13.92 -4.34 1.91
C PRO A 183 -15.08 -4.75 1.00
N VAL A 184 -15.02 -4.34 -0.27
CA VAL A 184 -16.03 -4.71 -1.28
C VAL A 184 -15.99 -6.20 -1.59
N ARG A 185 -14.79 -6.76 -1.79
CA ARG A 185 -14.63 -8.21 -2.02
C ARG A 185 -15.12 -9.04 -0.84
N ALA A 186 -15.03 -8.50 0.38
CA ALA A 186 -15.54 -9.13 1.60
C ALA A 186 -17.05 -8.92 1.81
N GLY A 187 -17.72 -8.12 0.96
CA GLY A 187 -19.14 -7.83 1.09
C GLY A 187 -19.47 -6.87 2.23
N MET A 188 -18.49 -6.12 2.74
CA MET A 188 -18.68 -5.19 3.87
C MET A 188 -19.29 -3.86 3.41
N VAL A 189 -19.01 -3.44 2.18
CA VAL A 189 -19.55 -2.24 1.52
C VAL A 189 -19.73 -2.54 0.04
N THR A 190 -20.60 -1.79 -0.64
CA THR A 190 -20.80 -1.89 -2.09
C THR A 190 -19.85 -0.98 -2.87
N ASP A 191 -19.44 0.14 -2.27
CA ASP A 191 -18.49 1.08 -2.83
C ASP A 191 -17.26 1.18 -1.91
N PRO A 192 -16.01 1.09 -2.43
CA PRO A 192 -14.82 1.28 -1.59
C PRO A 192 -14.76 2.68 -0.95
N ALA A 193 -15.52 3.64 -1.49
CA ALA A 193 -15.73 4.95 -0.91
C ALA A 193 -16.29 4.91 0.52
N ASP A 194 -17.18 3.95 0.78
CA ASP A 194 -17.95 3.89 2.01
C ASP A 194 -17.17 3.23 3.15
N TYR A 195 -15.97 2.72 2.88
CA TYR A 195 -15.12 2.07 3.88
C TYR A 195 -14.03 2.99 4.41
N HIS A 196 -14.33 3.65 5.54
CA HIS A 196 -13.48 4.66 6.17
C HIS A 196 -12.05 4.18 6.52
N TRP A 197 -11.88 2.92 6.87
CA TRP A 197 -10.57 2.36 7.27
C TRP A 197 -9.79 1.76 6.09
N SER A 198 -9.90 2.40 4.93
CA SER A 198 -9.09 2.18 3.73
C SER A 198 -8.49 3.50 3.23
N SER A 199 -7.45 3.44 2.42
CA SER A 199 -6.84 4.65 1.86
C SER A 199 -7.79 5.40 0.94
N TYR A 200 -8.52 4.69 0.08
CA TYR A 200 -9.48 5.35 -0.79
C TYR A 200 -10.62 6.01 0.00
N GLY A 201 -11.22 5.28 0.96
CA GLY A 201 -12.26 5.84 1.83
C GLY A 201 -11.78 7.05 2.63
N GLU A 202 -10.57 6.99 3.21
CA GLU A 202 -9.94 8.14 3.90
C GLU A 202 -9.71 9.32 2.93
N ALA A 203 -9.22 9.06 1.72
CA ALA A 203 -8.90 10.08 0.73
C ALA A 203 -10.12 10.89 0.28
N ILE A 204 -11.29 10.23 0.16
CA ILE A 204 -12.53 10.89 -0.26
C ILE A 204 -13.35 11.43 0.92
N GLY A 205 -13.27 10.81 2.11
CA GLY A 205 -14.04 11.20 3.30
C GLY A 205 -13.53 12.48 3.97
N GLY A 206 -12.47 13.09 3.44
CA GLY A 206 -11.88 14.31 3.97
C GLY A 206 -12.64 15.57 3.56
N GLY A 207 -13.54 16.06 4.42
CA GLY A 207 -14.12 17.40 4.32
C GLY A 207 -13.06 18.53 4.41
N LYS A 208 -13.53 19.79 4.38
CA LYS A 208 -12.71 21.03 4.30
C LYS A 208 -11.60 21.20 5.38
N LYS A 209 -11.60 20.42 6.48
CA LYS A 209 -10.62 20.51 7.59
C LYS A 209 -9.75 19.26 7.82
N GLY A 210 -9.61 18.39 6.81
CA GLY A 210 -8.40 17.55 6.68
C GLY A 210 -8.39 16.20 7.40
N ASN A 211 -9.11 15.21 6.86
CA ASN A 211 -8.95 13.80 7.26
C ASN A 211 -8.45 12.87 6.14
N GLY A 212 -8.09 13.42 4.97
CA GLY A 212 -7.66 12.61 3.81
C GLY A 212 -6.33 13.01 3.18
N LYS A 213 -5.60 14.01 3.71
CA LYS A 213 -4.38 14.52 3.07
C LYS A 213 -3.33 13.42 2.91
N LYS A 214 -2.99 12.70 3.99
CA LYS A 214 -1.99 11.62 3.97
C LYS A 214 -2.39 10.47 3.04
N ALA A 215 -3.65 10.04 3.06
CA ALA A 215 -4.15 9.05 2.11
C ALA A 215 -4.04 9.51 0.65
N ARG A 216 -4.37 10.78 0.37
CA ARG A 216 -4.21 11.36 -0.98
C ARG A 216 -2.76 11.40 -1.43
N GLU A 217 -1.83 11.84 -0.57
CA GLU A 217 -0.39 11.82 -0.87
C GLU A 217 0.11 10.40 -1.19
N GLY A 218 -0.31 9.41 -0.39
CA GLY A 218 0.04 8.01 -0.59
C GLY A 218 -0.48 7.43 -1.90
N LEU A 219 -1.76 7.68 -2.22
CA LEU A 219 -2.36 7.22 -3.47
C LEU A 219 -1.78 7.94 -4.69
N VAL A 220 -1.47 9.23 -4.57
CA VAL A 220 -0.74 9.98 -5.60
C VAL A 220 0.61 9.32 -5.86
N ARG A 221 1.38 9.06 -4.80
CA ARG A 221 2.67 8.40 -4.93
C ARG A 221 2.56 7.00 -5.54
N ALA A 222 1.58 6.20 -5.13
CA ALA A 222 1.33 4.88 -5.72
C ALA A 222 1.03 4.96 -7.23
N CYS A 223 0.30 5.98 -7.67
CA CYS A 223 -0.13 6.13 -9.06
C CYS A 223 0.90 6.82 -9.96
N MET A 224 1.68 7.77 -9.43
CA MET A 224 2.50 8.69 -10.21
C MET A 224 4.00 8.60 -9.93
N SER A 225 4.45 7.67 -9.07
CA SER A 225 5.88 7.50 -8.75
C SER A 225 6.78 7.33 -9.97
N HIS A 226 6.31 6.64 -11.01
CA HIS A 226 7.03 6.45 -12.28
C HIS A 226 7.28 7.76 -13.06
N ARG A 227 6.60 8.86 -12.69
CA ARG A 227 6.77 10.20 -13.29
C ARG A 227 7.61 11.14 -12.41
N GLY A 228 8.26 10.60 -11.37
CA GLY A 228 9.04 11.41 -10.41
C GLY A 228 8.17 12.20 -9.41
N VAL A 229 6.86 11.96 -9.35
CA VAL A 229 5.98 12.63 -8.39
C VAL A 229 6.16 11.99 -7.01
N GLU A 230 6.42 12.84 -6.01
CA GLU A 230 6.57 12.47 -4.60
C GLU A 230 5.22 12.40 -3.86
N PHE A 231 5.20 12.64 -2.56
CA PHE A 231 3.99 12.69 -1.70
C PHE A 231 3.26 14.03 -1.84
N ASP A 232 2.63 14.27 -2.99
CA ASP A 232 2.00 15.55 -3.31
C ASP A 232 0.47 15.44 -3.40
N ALA A 233 -0.23 15.85 -2.32
CA ALA A 233 -1.69 15.84 -2.27
C ALA A 233 -2.35 16.75 -3.33
N THR A 234 -1.65 17.76 -3.85
CA THR A 234 -2.21 18.71 -4.82
C THR A 234 -2.54 18.04 -6.15
N LYS A 235 -1.86 16.94 -6.49
CA LYS A 235 -2.11 16.10 -7.67
C LYS A 235 -3.28 15.14 -7.50
N TRP A 236 -3.94 15.12 -6.33
CA TRP A 236 -5.06 14.22 -6.09
C TRP A 236 -6.19 14.38 -7.09
N SER A 237 -6.49 15.60 -7.56
CA SER A 237 -7.56 15.83 -8.54
C SER A 237 -7.35 15.06 -9.86
N GLU A 238 -6.10 14.90 -10.30
CA GLU A 238 -5.71 14.11 -11.47
C GLU A 238 -5.80 12.61 -11.19
N VAL A 239 -5.30 12.18 -10.03
CA VAL A 239 -5.28 10.76 -9.62
C VAL A 239 -6.67 10.24 -9.33
N ALA A 240 -7.51 11.01 -8.63
CA ALA A 240 -8.83 10.60 -8.16
C ALA A 240 -9.72 10.07 -9.28
N LYS A 241 -9.74 10.74 -10.44
CA LYS A 241 -10.56 10.33 -11.59
C LYS A 241 -10.10 8.98 -12.15
N THR A 242 -8.81 8.83 -12.39
CA THR A 242 -8.23 7.60 -12.96
C THR A 242 -8.33 6.44 -11.97
N TYR A 243 -8.06 6.70 -10.70
CA TYR A 243 -8.14 5.71 -9.63
C TYR A 243 -9.59 5.27 -9.39
N ARG A 244 -10.55 6.21 -9.38
CA ARG A 244 -11.98 5.88 -9.29
C ARG A 244 -12.44 5.05 -10.49
N LYS A 245 -11.99 5.35 -11.71
CA LYS A 245 -12.29 4.53 -12.89
C LYS A 245 -11.78 3.10 -12.70
N LEU A 246 -10.54 2.93 -12.26
CA LEU A 246 -9.96 1.61 -11.96
C LEU A 246 -10.77 0.84 -10.91
N LEU A 247 -11.17 1.49 -9.82
CA LEU A 247 -11.99 0.88 -8.78
C LEU A 247 -13.40 0.53 -9.29
N GLY A 248 -14.06 1.44 -10.01
CA GLY A 248 -15.43 1.25 -10.53
C GLY A 248 -15.53 0.11 -11.53
N LEU A 249 -14.57 0.01 -12.46
CA LEU A 249 -14.50 -1.08 -13.42
C LEU A 249 -14.36 -2.46 -12.74
N ALA A 250 -13.72 -2.53 -11.58
CA ALA A 250 -13.66 -3.76 -10.79
C ALA A 250 -15.01 -4.18 -10.18
N LEU A 251 -15.99 -3.26 -10.08
CA LEU A 251 -17.29 -3.48 -9.45
C LEU A 251 -18.40 -3.88 -10.45
N GLU A 252 -18.26 -3.52 -11.73
CA GLU A 252 -19.33 -3.53 -12.75
C GLU A 252 -19.88 -4.92 -13.18
N ARG A 253 -19.53 -6.04 -12.52
CA ARG A 253 -20.07 -7.37 -12.87
C ARG A 253 -20.71 -8.19 -11.76
N LYS A 254 -20.90 -7.65 -10.55
CA LYS A 254 -21.69 -8.34 -9.49
C LYS A 254 -23.20 -8.07 -9.53
N SER A 255 -23.78 -7.72 -10.68
CA SER A 255 -25.23 -7.81 -10.89
C SER A 255 -25.56 -8.95 -11.84
N GLY A 256 -25.26 -10.17 -11.40
CA GLY A 256 -25.81 -11.40 -11.95
C GLY A 256 -26.89 -11.95 -11.00
N ALA A 257 -28.06 -11.31 -11.01
CA ALA A 257 -29.39 -11.88 -10.71
C ALA A 257 -30.43 -10.73 -10.63
N ALA A 258 -31.52 -10.90 -11.38
CA ALA A 258 -32.79 -10.17 -11.31
C ALA A 258 -32.94 -8.78 -12.01
N HIS A 259 -33.80 -8.81 -13.02
CA HIS A 259 -34.66 -7.77 -13.59
C HIS A 259 -34.08 -6.58 -14.39
N THR A 260 -34.04 -6.83 -15.70
CA THR A 260 -34.55 -5.98 -16.79
C THR A 260 -35.55 -4.92 -16.30
N GLN A 261 -35.11 -3.67 -16.16
CA GLN A 261 -35.88 -2.41 -16.34
C GLN A 261 -35.17 -1.17 -15.74
N VAL A 262 -34.07 -1.33 -14.98
CA VAL A 262 -33.33 -0.19 -14.37
C VAL A 262 -32.13 0.29 -15.22
N SER A 263 -31.81 -0.39 -16.34
CA SER A 263 -30.58 -0.08 -17.12
C SER A 263 -30.65 1.26 -17.88
N ALA A 264 -31.82 1.65 -18.37
CA ALA A 264 -31.99 2.90 -19.12
C ALA A 264 -31.78 4.14 -18.24
N TYR A 265 -32.35 4.13 -17.02
CA TYR A 265 -32.26 5.24 -16.07
C TYR A 265 -30.83 5.43 -15.53
N LYS A 266 -30.07 4.34 -15.33
CA LYS A 266 -28.67 4.39 -14.88
C LYS A 266 -27.69 4.77 -16.00
N ALA A 267 -27.94 4.34 -17.23
CA ALA A 267 -27.20 4.82 -18.41
C ALA A 267 -27.41 6.33 -18.62
N GLN A 268 -28.64 6.83 -18.37
CA GLN A 268 -28.95 8.26 -18.41
C GLN A 268 -28.17 9.07 -17.36
N ARG A 269 -28.10 8.63 -16.10
CA ARG A 269 -27.29 9.32 -15.07
C ARG A 269 -25.80 9.34 -15.39
N LEU A 270 -25.25 8.25 -15.93
CA LEU A 270 -23.84 8.20 -16.34
C LEU A 270 -23.57 9.12 -17.54
N ALA A 271 -24.49 9.17 -18.51
CA ALA A 271 -24.43 10.10 -19.64
C ALA A 271 -24.61 11.57 -19.21
N GLU A 272 -25.42 11.84 -18.19
CA GLU A 272 -25.68 13.19 -17.66
C GLU A 272 -24.48 13.75 -16.88
N VAL A 273 -23.82 12.90 -16.08
CA VAL A 273 -22.55 13.24 -15.41
C VAL A 273 -21.41 13.43 -16.43
N THR A 274 -21.42 12.63 -17.51
CA THR A 274 -20.45 12.74 -18.60
C THR A 274 -20.68 14.01 -19.44
N ARG A 275 -21.93 14.37 -19.77
CA ARG A 275 -22.27 15.60 -20.52
C ARG A 275 -21.99 16.88 -19.73
N LYS A 276 -22.30 16.93 -18.43
CA LYS A 276 -21.98 18.10 -17.58
C LYS A 276 -20.48 18.34 -17.42
N SER A 277 -19.66 17.29 -17.58
CA SER A 277 -18.20 17.37 -17.50
C SER A 277 -17.52 17.80 -18.81
N LEU A 278 -18.28 17.90 -19.92
CA LEU A 278 -17.78 18.17 -21.27
C LEU A 278 -18.17 19.56 -21.83
N GLN A 279 -18.92 20.38 -21.08
CA GLN A 279 -19.27 21.73 -21.52
C GLN A 279 -18.36 22.80 -20.88
N GLN A 280 -17.24 23.08 -21.56
CA GLN A 280 -16.79 24.45 -21.82
C GLN A 280 -16.33 24.55 -23.28
N PRO A 281 -16.60 25.66 -23.99
CA PRO A 281 -16.58 25.66 -25.44
C PRO A 281 -15.18 25.97 -25.98
N GLN A 282 -14.61 25.05 -26.75
CA GLN A 282 -13.59 25.38 -27.74
C GLN A 282 -14.13 25.07 -29.13
N LYS A 283 -14.01 26.06 -30.02
CA LYS A 283 -14.46 26.05 -31.42
C LYS A 283 -13.74 24.95 -32.23
N PRO A 284 -14.36 24.44 -33.32
CA PRO A 284 -13.83 23.30 -34.04
C PRO A 284 -12.76 23.75 -35.04
N ASP A 285 -11.58 23.14 -34.96
CA ASP A 285 -10.67 23.05 -36.10
C ASP A 285 -10.73 21.63 -36.66
N SER A 286 -11.10 21.56 -37.94
CA SER A 286 -11.18 20.35 -38.74
C SER A 286 -9.78 19.98 -39.24
N ASN A 287 -9.19 18.90 -38.73
CA ASN A 287 -8.72 17.78 -39.55
C ASN A 287 -7.96 16.72 -38.72
N HIS A 288 -8.24 15.46 -39.09
CA HIS A 288 -7.47 14.24 -38.79
C HIS A 288 -7.27 13.84 -37.32
N ALA A 289 -8.29 13.18 -36.74
CA ALA A 289 -8.09 12.23 -35.64
C ALA A 289 -9.21 11.16 -35.59
N GLN A 290 -9.26 10.29 -36.59
CA GLN A 290 -10.02 9.03 -36.51
C GLN A 290 -9.04 7.86 -36.61
N LYS A 291 -9.09 6.97 -35.59
CA LYS A 291 -8.36 5.68 -35.40
C LYS A 291 -7.11 5.67 -34.49
N GLN A 292 -7.18 6.21 -33.27
CA GLN A 292 -6.21 5.84 -32.22
C GLN A 292 -6.79 5.69 -30.79
N VAL A 293 -8.12 5.63 -30.62
CA VAL A 293 -8.74 5.67 -29.26
C VAL A 293 -9.16 4.29 -28.71
N ASN A 294 -9.13 3.20 -29.48
CA ASN A 294 -9.72 1.92 -29.04
C ASN A 294 -8.78 0.79 -28.59
N ASP A 295 -7.46 0.86 -28.82
CA ASP A 295 -6.55 -0.26 -28.46
C ASP A 295 -5.92 -0.14 -27.06
N SER A 296 -5.94 1.03 -26.42
CA SER A 296 -5.34 1.26 -25.10
C SER A 296 -6.28 1.00 -23.91
N VAL A 297 -7.59 0.92 -24.15
CA VAL A 297 -8.62 0.82 -23.09
C VAL A 297 -8.88 -0.63 -22.66
N LEU A 298 -8.78 -1.58 -23.60
CA LEU A 298 -9.06 -3.01 -23.38
C LEU A 298 -8.14 -3.71 -22.35
N PRO A 299 -6.82 -3.44 -22.30
CA PRO A 299 -5.94 -4.01 -21.28
C PRO A 299 -6.24 -3.49 -19.87
N GLU A 300 -6.54 -2.19 -19.72
CA GLU A 300 -6.87 -1.60 -18.42
C GLU A 300 -8.20 -2.12 -17.85
N LEU A 301 -9.19 -2.38 -18.72
CA LEU A 301 -10.47 -2.99 -18.35
C LEU A 301 -10.28 -4.38 -17.74
N LYS A 302 -9.58 -5.27 -18.45
CA LYS A 302 -9.33 -6.64 -17.96
C LYS A 302 -8.53 -6.64 -16.64
N MET A 303 -7.56 -5.74 -16.51
CA MET A 303 -6.80 -5.59 -15.25
C MET A 303 -7.65 -5.08 -14.09
N ALA A 304 -8.62 -4.20 -14.35
CA ALA A 304 -9.56 -3.75 -13.34
C ALA A 304 -10.49 -4.89 -12.88
N GLU A 305 -11.03 -5.68 -13.82
CA GLU A 305 -11.87 -6.85 -13.53
C GLU A 305 -11.17 -7.85 -12.58
N MET A 306 -9.88 -8.12 -12.81
CA MET A 306 -9.06 -8.97 -11.93
C MET A 306 -9.13 -8.52 -10.46
N LEU A 307 -9.18 -7.21 -10.19
CA LEU A 307 -9.17 -6.69 -8.82
C LEU A 307 -10.46 -6.98 -8.05
N GLY A 308 -11.53 -7.38 -8.73
CA GLY A 308 -12.75 -7.91 -8.10
C GLY A 308 -12.55 -9.29 -7.46
N HIS A 309 -11.46 -10.00 -7.77
CA HIS A 309 -11.18 -11.35 -7.27
C HIS A 309 -10.11 -11.37 -6.17
N ARG A 310 -10.06 -12.48 -5.41
CA ARG A 310 -8.94 -12.74 -4.48
C ARG A 310 -7.72 -13.20 -5.27
N ILE A 311 -6.67 -12.38 -5.28
CA ILE A 311 -5.46 -12.64 -6.07
C ILE A 311 -4.33 -13.10 -5.15
N ARG A 312 -4.01 -14.41 -5.20
CA ARG A 312 -2.95 -14.98 -4.35
C ARG A 312 -1.57 -14.41 -4.66
N TYR A 313 -1.30 -13.96 -5.88
CA TYR A 313 -0.03 -13.32 -6.22
C TYR A 313 0.22 -12.05 -5.41
N PHE A 314 -0.85 -11.38 -4.96
CA PHE A 314 -0.74 -10.14 -4.22
C PHE A 314 -0.54 -10.39 -2.72
N SER A 315 -0.84 -11.59 -2.21
CA SER A 315 -0.73 -11.92 -0.77
C SER A 315 0.29 -13.01 -0.43
N ASP A 316 0.42 -14.01 -1.27
CA ASP A 316 1.34 -15.15 -1.12
C ASP A 316 2.54 -15.06 -2.09
N GLY A 317 2.58 -14.05 -2.96
CA GLY A 317 3.71 -13.75 -3.83
C GLY A 317 4.96 -13.37 -3.05
N ALA A 318 6.06 -13.14 -3.77
CA ALA A 318 7.31 -12.73 -3.15
C ALA A 318 7.84 -11.41 -3.72
N VAL A 319 7.83 -11.29 -5.05
CA VAL A 319 8.04 -10.04 -5.79
C VAL A 319 6.94 -9.94 -6.84
N ILE A 320 6.50 -8.73 -7.13
CA ILE A 320 5.53 -8.41 -8.17
C ILE A 320 5.94 -7.13 -8.90
N GLY A 321 5.89 -7.16 -10.23
CA GLY A 321 6.37 -6.07 -11.08
C GLY A 321 6.47 -6.48 -12.54
N SER A 322 7.21 -5.71 -13.32
CA SER A 322 7.63 -6.01 -14.68
C SER A 322 8.50 -7.28 -14.71
N LYS A 323 8.60 -7.91 -15.89
CA LYS A 323 9.46 -9.08 -16.07
C LYS A 323 10.91 -8.79 -15.69
N VAL A 324 11.40 -7.61 -16.10
CA VAL A 324 12.77 -7.14 -15.84
C VAL A 324 12.99 -7.00 -14.34
N PHE A 325 12.13 -6.27 -13.64
CA PHE A 325 12.24 -6.07 -12.20
C PHE A 325 12.22 -7.37 -11.39
N VAL A 326 11.34 -8.31 -11.77
CA VAL A 326 11.26 -9.60 -11.10
C VAL A 326 12.52 -10.43 -11.34
N ASN A 327 13.09 -10.39 -12.54
CA ASN A 327 14.33 -11.09 -12.86
C ASN A 327 15.56 -10.44 -12.23
N GLU A 328 15.62 -9.11 -12.15
CA GLU A 328 16.66 -8.36 -11.42
C GLU A 328 16.63 -8.76 -9.94
N ALA A 329 15.43 -8.73 -9.33
CA ALA A 329 15.27 -9.13 -7.94
C ALA A 329 15.67 -10.60 -7.69
N PHE A 330 15.34 -11.48 -8.64
CA PHE A 330 15.74 -12.88 -8.59
C PHE A 330 17.27 -13.06 -8.71
N ALA A 331 17.92 -12.35 -9.63
CA ALA A 331 19.36 -12.44 -9.83
C ALA A 331 20.14 -11.96 -8.59
N LEU A 332 19.70 -10.85 -7.98
CA LEU A 332 20.29 -10.32 -6.76
C LEU A 332 20.02 -11.16 -5.50
N ALA A 333 19.10 -12.11 -5.58
CA ALA A 333 18.76 -13.04 -4.50
C ALA A 333 18.89 -14.51 -4.96
N ARG A 334 19.82 -14.78 -5.88
CA ARG A 334 19.97 -16.08 -6.55
C ARG A 334 20.15 -17.21 -5.56
N GLU A 335 20.84 -16.96 -4.45
CA GLU A 335 21.12 -17.91 -3.37
C GLU A 335 19.85 -18.40 -2.67
N LYS A 336 18.72 -17.69 -2.80
CA LYS A 336 17.43 -18.09 -2.21
C LYS A 336 16.66 -19.12 -3.06
N PHE A 337 17.13 -19.43 -4.26
CA PHE A 337 16.43 -20.28 -5.23
C PHE A 337 17.22 -21.52 -5.62
N SER A 338 16.51 -22.57 -6.05
CA SER A 338 17.14 -23.83 -6.49
C SER A 338 18.05 -23.61 -7.71
N ALA A 339 19.09 -24.44 -7.83
CA ALA A 339 20.03 -24.41 -8.96
C ALA A 339 19.32 -24.51 -10.33
N HIS A 340 18.25 -25.32 -10.42
CA HIS A 340 17.48 -25.52 -11.64
C HIS A 340 16.66 -24.30 -12.09
N ARG A 341 16.38 -23.35 -11.19
CA ARG A 341 15.63 -22.15 -11.54
C ARG A 341 16.55 -21.17 -12.28
N LYS A 342 16.36 -21.04 -13.61
CA LYS A 342 17.15 -20.16 -14.47
C LYS A 342 16.69 -18.69 -14.44
N ASP A 343 15.41 -18.46 -14.20
CA ASP A 343 14.82 -17.11 -14.13
C ASP A 343 13.79 -16.97 -13.01
N GLY A 344 13.51 -15.71 -12.65
CA GLY A 344 12.58 -15.35 -11.58
C GLY A 344 11.14 -15.21 -12.07
N ALA A 345 10.94 -14.57 -13.20
CA ALA A 345 9.62 -14.10 -13.61
C ALA A 345 8.68 -15.26 -14.00
N ARG A 346 7.50 -15.29 -13.39
CA ARG A 346 6.40 -16.21 -13.72
C ARG A 346 5.18 -15.38 -14.12
N LYS A 347 4.53 -15.79 -15.21
CA LYS A 347 3.27 -15.20 -15.65
C LYS A 347 2.21 -15.46 -14.58
N MET A 348 1.34 -14.48 -14.36
CA MET A 348 0.16 -14.67 -13.53
C MET A 348 -0.84 -15.58 -14.24
N ARG A 349 -1.61 -16.34 -13.45
CA ARG A 349 -2.57 -17.36 -13.93
C ARG A 349 -3.88 -17.28 -13.16
N GLY A 350 -4.92 -17.92 -13.69
CA GLY A 350 -6.25 -17.99 -13.07
C GLY A 350 -6.91 -16.62 -13.03
N ALA A 351 -7.49 -16.22 -11.88
CA ALA A 351 -8.10 -14.91 -11.74
C ALA A 351 -7.15 -13.73 -12.02
N ALA A 352 -5.83 -13.95 -11.98
CA ALA A 352 -4.81 -12.95 -12.27
C ALA A 352 -4.30 -12.94 -13.73
N GLU A 353 -4.84 -13.80 -14.59
CA GLU A 353 -4.39 -13.96 -15.98
C GLU A 353 -4.56 -12.68 -16.81
N ALA A 354 -5.53 -11.83 -16.47
CA ALA A 354 -5.69 -10.53 -17.11
C ALA A 354 -4.48 -9.60 -16.96
N ALA A 355 -3.62 -9.82 -15.96
CA ALA A 355 -2.37 -9.09 -15.79
C ALA A 355 -1.17 -9.82 -16.44
N ALA A 356 -1.36 -10.97 -17.07
CA ALA A 356 -0.28 -11.72 -17.71
C ALA A 356 0.37 -10.90 -18.84
N GLY A 357 1.70 -10.91 -18.88
CA GLY A 357 2.49 -10.09 -19.82
C GLY A 357 2.80 -8.69 -19.29
N ILE A 358 1.93 -8.11 -18.46
CA ILE A 358 2.13 -6.79 -17.83
C ILE A 358 2.78 -6.95 -16.45
N LEU A 359 2.17 -7.75 -15.58
CA LEU A 359 2.70 -8.06 -14.26
C LEU A 359 3.19 -9.52 -14.20
N TRP A 360 4.31 -9.67 -13.51
CA TRP A 360 5.02 -10.90 -13.31
C TRP A 360 5.24 -11.10 -11.81
N SER A 361 5.38 -12.35 -11.37
CA SER A 361 5.73 -12.66 -9.99
C SER A 361 6.96 -13.54 -9.91
N ALA A 362 7.76 -13.36 -8.86
CA ALA A 362 8.87 -14.26 -8.54
C ALA A 362 8.40 -15.61 -7.96
N ARG A 363 7.11 -15.83 -7.78
CA ARG A 363 6.57 -17.11 -7.29
C ARG A 363 5.60 -17.69 -8.31
N ASP A 364 5.82 -18.94 -8.68
CA ASP A 364 4.83 -19.71 -9.43
C ASP A 364 3.80 -20.25 -8.42
N LEU A 365 2.63 -19.61 -8.35
CA LEU A 365 1.57 -20.04 -7.44
C LEU A 365 0.74 -21.12 -8.11
N ARG A 366 0.85 -22.34 -7.59
CA ARG A 366 0.00 -23.46 -8.04
C ARG A 366 -1.47 -23.15 -7.69
N LEU A 367 -2.35 -23.30 -8.68
CA LEU A 367 -3.77 -23.59 -8.41
C LEU A 367 -3.78 -24.86 -7.56
N LYS A 368 -4.60 -24.92 -6.51
CA LYS A 368 -4.62 -26.09 -5.62
C LYS A 368 -4.67 -27.38 -6.44
N VAL A 369 -3.63 -28.20 -6.40
CA VAL A 369 -3.81 -29.65 -6.58
C VAL A 369 -4.29 -30.13 -5.22
N ALA A 370 -5.60 -30.25 -5.09
CA ALA A 370 -6.23 -31.03 -4.04
C ALA A 370 -7.05 -32.12 -4.74
N MET A 371 -6.35 -33.10 -5.28
CA MET A 371 -6.80 -34.49 -5.17
C MET A 371 -5.72 -35.19 -4.38
N ALA A 372 -5.88 -35.20 -3.06
CA ALA A 372 -5.32 -36.29 -2.27
C ALA A 372 -6.41 -37.37 -2.31
N GLN A 373 -6.28 -38.27 -3.29
CA GLN A 373 -6.75 -39.64 -3.09
C GLN A 373 -5.77 -40.27 -2.09
N ASN A 374 -6.31 -40.65 -0.93
CA ASN A 374 -6.15 -41.95 -0.29
C ASN A 374 -6.97 -41.95 0.99
#